data_AF-A0A653F2S6-F1
#
_entry.id   AF-A0A653F2S6-F1
#
_cell.length_a   1.000
_cell.length_b   1.000
_cell.length_c   1.000
_cell.angle_alpha   90.00
_cell.angle_beta   90.00
_cell.angle_gamma   90.00
#
_symmetry.space_group_name_H-M   'P 1'
#
loop_
_entity.id
_entity.type
_entity.pdbx_description
1 polymer ?
#
loop_
_entity_poly.entity_id
_entity_poly.type
_entity_poly.pdbx_seq_one_letter_code
_entity_poly.pdbx_strand_id
1 'polypeptide(L)'
;MTTTPSTRLPDVPLPPGAFVDPGDAWEQWDYEFRVVRTAERHVSGHASLVSGSALQFPDGHIDDGTTYEAPVVWIEHYNTGLTIAQAREFAALLVSTADELDGWVAK
;
A
#
# COMPACT_ATOMS: atom_id res chain seq x y z
N MET A 1 -40.62 9.02 7.10
CA MET A 1 -39.62 8.10 7.67
C MET A 1 -38.44 8.06 6.71
N THR A 2 -37.31 8.63 7.11
CA THR A 2 -36.09 8.62 6.29
C THR A 2 -35.24 7.47 6.80
N THR A 3 -35.14 6.39 6.05
CA THR A 3 -34.20 5.31 6.32
C THR A 3 -32.82 5.79 5.91
N THR A 4 -31.98 6.14 6.88
CA THR A 4 -30.54 6.29 6.63
C THR A 4 -30.02 4.93 6.18
N PRO A 5 -29.42 4.81 4.97
CA PRO A 5 -28.76 3.57 4.60
C PRO A 5 -27.65 3.33 5.62
N SER A 6 -27.73 2.23 6.34
CA SER A 6 -26.63 1.74 7.17
C SER A 6 -25.65 1.10 6.20
N THR A 7 -24.68 1.89 5.71
CA THR A 7 -23.58 1.32 4.94
C THR A 7 -22.73 0.52 5.91
N ARG A 8 -22.90 -0.81 5.89
CA ARG A 8 -22.10 -1.71 6.71
C ARG A 8 -20.70 -1.72 6.11
N LEU A 9 -19.72 -1.21 6.88
CA LEU A 9 -18.30 -1.33 6.53
C LEU A 9 -17.96 -2.80 6.22
N PRO A 10 -17.29 -3.08 5.09
CA PRO A 10 -16.78 -4.42 4.80
C PRO A 10 -15.85 -4.89 5.93
N ASP A 11 -16.22 -5.98 6.59
CA ASP A 11 -15.42 -6.62 7.65
C ASP A 11 -14.44 -7.62 7.01
N VAL A 12 -13.43 -7.06 6.35
CA VAL A 12 -12.43 -7.78 5.57
C VAL A 12 -11.06 -7.62 6.23
N PRO A 13 -10.32 -8.71 6.48
CA PRO A 13 -8.99 -8.61 7.08
C PRO A 13 -8.02 -7.88 6.17
N LEU A 14 -7.07 -7.18 6.78
CA LEU A 14 -5.95 -6.60 6.04
C LEU A 14 -4.97 -7.70 5.61
N PRO A 15 -4.25 -7.51 4.49
CA PRO A 15 -3.10 -8.31 4.18
C PRO A 15 -2.06 -8.27 5.32
N PRO A 16 -1.22 -9.30 5.48
CA PRO A 16 -0.21 -9.31 6.53
C PRO A 16 0.72 -8.10 6.46
N GLY A 17 0.90 -7.42 7.59
CA GLY A 17 1.77 -6.24 7.69
C GLY A 17 1.19 -4.94 7.11
N ALA A 18 0.02 -5.01 6.46
CA ALA A 18 -0.62 -3.84 5.89
C ALA A 18 -1.32 -2.99 6.96
N PHE A 19 -1.44 -1.69 6.69
CA PHE A 19 -2.28 -0.76 7.43
C PHE A 19 -3.09 0.12 6.47
N VAL A 20 -4.01 0.91 7.03
CA VAL A 20 -4.86 1.84 6.29
C VAL A 20 -4.76 3.20 6.97
N ASP A 21 -4.40 4.23 6.22
CA ASP A 21 -4.45 5.60 6.71
C ASP A 21 -5.89 6.12 6.76
N PRO A 22 -6.22 7.13 7.59
CA PRO A 22 -7.58 7.67 7.65
C PRO A 22 -8.12 8.16 6.30
N GLY A 23 -7.25 8.64 5.41
CA GLY A 23 -7.62 9.05 4.04
C GLY A 23 -7.73 7.90 3.05
N ASP A 24 -7.44 6.68 3.49
CA ASP A 24 -7.35 5.46 2.69
C ASP A 24 -8.46 4.44 3.01
N ALA A 25 -9.44 4.83 3.84
CA ALA A 25 -10.57 4.00 4.22
C ALA A 25 -11.67 3.89 3.14
N TRP A 26 -12.53 2.89 3.29
CA TRP A 26 -13.63 2.56 2.35
C TRP A 26 -14.51 3.76 1.97
N GLU A 27 -14.80 4.62 2.94
CA GLU A 27 -15.68 5.79 2.79
C GLU A 27 -15.18 6.78 1.73
N GLN A 28 -13.87 6.82 1.51
CA GLN A 28 -13.25 7.74 0.57
C GLN A 28 -13.51 7.35 -0.90
N TRP A 29 -13.90 6.09 -1.16
CA TRP A 29 -14.20 5.57 -2.51
C TRP A 29 -15.55 4.90 -2.59
N ASP A 30 -16.57 5.46 -1.95
CA ASP A 30 -17.96 4.95 -1.98
C ASP A 30 -18.06 3.44 -1.66
N TYR A 31 -17.15 2.93 -0.82
CA TYR A 31 -17.04 1.52 -0.42
C TYR A 31 -16.73 0.55 -1.57
N GLU A 32 -16.24 1.05 -2.69
CA GLU A 32 -15.81 0.24 -3.83
C GLU A 32 -14.49 -0.48 -3.57
N PHE A 33 -13.55 0.21 -2.93
CA PHE A 33 -12.28 -0.34 -2.45
C PHE A 33 -11.77 0.49 -1.27
N ARG A 34 -10.69 0.02 -0.64
CA ARG A 34 -9.83 0.82 0.25
C ARG A 34 -8.39 0.73 -0.23
N VAL A 35 -7.57 1.70 0.14
CA VAL A 35 -6.12 1.63 -0.11
C VAL A 35 -5.46 1.00 1.12
N VAL A 36 -4.65 -0.03 0.90
CA VAL A 36 -3.84 -0.66 1.95
C VAL A 36 -2.37 -0.36 1.68
N ARG A 37 -1.60 -0.08 2.73
CA ARG A 37 -0.21 0.38 2.62
C ARG A 37 0.76 -0.54 3.35
N THR A 38 1.98 -0.67 2.84
CA THR A 38 3.09 -1.28 3.57
C THR A 38 3.68 -0.24 4.53
N ALA A 39 4.39 -0.70 5.58
CA ALA A 39 5.22 0.19 6.38
C ALA A 39 6.24 0.95 5.52
N GLU A 40 6.59 2.17 5.94
CA GLU A 40 7.69 2.93 5.35
C GLU A 40 9.04 2.31 5.76
N ARG A 41 9.93 2.20 4.78
CA ARG A 41 11.29 1.66 4.97
C ARG A 41 12.30 2.74 4.58
N HIS A 42 13.06 3.21 5.56
CA HIS A 42 14.03 4.29 5.37
C HIS A 42 15.42 3.76 5.03
N VAL A 43 16.14 4.50 4.17
CA VAL A 43 17.56 4.29 3.93
C VAL A 43 18.36 4.81 5.11
N SER A 44 19.30 4.01 5.62
CA SER A 44 20.10 4.35 6.80
C SER A 44 20.89 5.65 6.61
N GLY A 45 20.69 6.58 7.53
CA GLY A 45 21.36 7.88 7.51
C GLY A 45 21.00 8.76 6.31
N HIS A 46 19.87 8.50 5.65
CA HIS A 46 19.35 9.31 4.55
C HIS A 46 17.85 9.55 4.73
N ALA A 47 17.31 10.62 4.14
CA ALA A 47 15.89 10.94 4.23
C ALA A 47 15.02 10.08 3.29
N SER A 48 15.64 9.40 2.31
CA SER A 48 14.93 8.59 1.34
C SER A 48 14.24 7.39 1.96
N LEU A 49 13.05 7.07 1.46
CA LEU A 49 12.28 5.92 1.88
C LEU A 49 11.57 5.23 0.72
N VAL A 50 11.16 3.99 0.98
CA VAL A 50 10.31 3.17 0.12
C VAL A 50 9.07 2.80 0.90
N SER A 51 7.91 2.84 0.27
CA SER A 51 6.67 2.26 0.77
C SER A 51 5.91 1.61 -0.38
N GLY A 52 4.79 0.95 -0.07
CA GLY A 52 3.95 0.32 -1.07
C GLY A 52 2.47 0.57 -0.79
N SER A 53 1.65 0.49 -1.81
CA SER A 53 0.19 0.48 -1.66
C SER A 53 -0.49 -0.45 -2.65
N ALA A 54 -1.70 -0.88 -2.32
CA ALA A 54 -2.57 -1.63 -3.22
C ALA A 54 -4.04 -1.31 -2.93
N LEU A 55 -4.92 -1.61 -3.89
CA LEU A 55 -6.37 -1.50 -3.69
C LEU A 55 -6.91 -2.83 -3.19
N GLN A 56 -7.68 -2.82 -2.10
CA GLN A 56 -8.39 -3.99 -1.60
C GLN A 56 -9.89 -3.83 -1.80
N PHE A 57 -10.51 -4.84 -2.42
CA PHE A 57 -11.95 -4.89 -2.65
C PHE A 57 -12.73 -5.48 -1.46
N PRO A 58 -14.06 -5.27 -1.38
CA PRO A 58 -14.90 -5.75 -0.29
C PRO A 58 -14.97 -7.27 -0.15
N ASP A 59 -14.52 -8.03 -1.14
CA ASP A 59 -14.38 -9.49 -1.09
C ASP A 59 -13.01 -9.95 -0.55
N GLY A 60 -12.09 -9.01 -0.30
CA GLY A 60 -10.75 -9.25 0.21
C GLY A 60 -9.66 -9.36 -0.84
N HIS A 61 -10.02 -9.41 -2.12
CA HIS A 61 -9.06 -9.46 -3.21
C HIS A 61 -8.26 -8.15 -3.31
N ILE A 62 -7.00 -8.28 -3.72
CA ILE A 62 -6.12 -7.16 -4.06
C ILE A 62 -6.09 -7.01 -5.57
N ASP A 63 -6.39 -5.80 -6.05
CA ASP A 63 -6.33 -5.52 -7.48
C ASP A 63 -4.91 -5.75 -8.02
N ASP A 64 -4.80 -6.61 -9.04
CA ASP A 64 -3.56 -6.91 -9.76
C ASP A 64 -3.37 -5.98 -10.97
N GLY A 65 -4.23 -4.97 -11.13
CA GLY A 65 -4.26 -4.02 -12.23
C GLY A 65 -5.19 -4.42 -13.36
N THR A 66 -5.97 -5.49 -13.18
CA THR A 66 -7.00 -5.88 -14.16
C THR A 66 -8.27 -5.04 -14.06
N THR A 67 -8.52 -4.38 -12.91
CA THR A 67 -9.74 -3.59 -12.69
C THR A 67 -9.46 -2.08 -12.66
N TYR A 68 -8.58 -1.63 -11.76
CA TYR A 68 -8.24 -0.23 -11.54
C TYR A 68 -6.73 0.01 -11.61
N GLU A 69 -5.99 -0.51 -10.63
CA GLU A 69 -4.58 -0.20 -10.44
C GLU A 69 -3.86 -1.38 -9.79
N ALA A 70 -2.73 -1.79 -10.38
CA ALA A 70 -1.86 -2.81 -9.78
C ALA A 70 -1.17 -2.27 -8.53
N PRO A 71 -0.64 -3.12 -7.62
CA PRO A 71 0.12 -2.65 -6.48
C PRO A 71 1.32 -1.80 -6.89
N VAL A 72 1.58 -0.73 -6.14
CA VAL A 72 2.59 0.29 -6.47
C VAL A 72 3.65 0.34 -5.38
N VAL A 73 4.93 0.35 -5.80
CA VAL A 73 6.06 0.72 -4.93
C VAL A 73 6.30 2.22 -5.06
N TRP A 74 6.12 2.94 -3.96
CA TRP A 74 6.37 4.38 -3.87
C TRP A 74 7.81 4.66 -3.46
N ILE A 75 8.39 5.66 -4.11
CA ILE A 75 9.74 6.14 -3.86
C ILE A 75 9.65 7.59 -3.43
N GLU A 76 10.11 7.89 -2.22
CA GLU A 76 10.40 9.26 -1.81
C GLU A 76 11.92 9.44 -1.82
N HIS A 77 12.42 9.94 -2.95
CA HIS A 77 13.84 10.21 -3.13
C HIS A 77 14.13 11.71 -2.99
N TYR A 78 14.91 12.05 -1.97
CA TYR A 78 15.40 13.41 -1.77
C TYR A 78 16.51 13.68 -2.79
N ASN A 79 16.55 14.88 -3.40
CA ASN A 79 17.44 15.24 -4.52
C ASN A 79 18.93 15.41 -4.12
N THR A 80 19.40 14.52 -3.25
CA THR A 80 20.77 14.34 -2.79
C THR A 80 21.25 12.98 -3.27
N GLY A 81 22.52 12.88 -3.67
CA GLY A 81 23.09 11.60 -4.09
C GLY A 81 23.17 10.61 -2.93
N LEU A 82 23.01 9.31 -3.24
CA LEU A 82 23.27 8.23 -2.31
C LEU A 82 24.74 7.79 -2.39
N THR A 83 25.31 7.39 -1.25
CA THR A 83 26.57 6.61 -1.27
C THR A 83 26.34 5.24 -1.91
N ILE A 84 27.42 4.55 -2.31
CA ILE A 84 27.32 3.20 -2.90
C ILE A 84 26.59 2.22 -1.95
N ALA A 85 26.84 2.32 -0.64
CA ALA A 85 26.20 1.47 0.36
C ALA A 85 24.70 1.79 0.45
N GLN A 86 24.34 3.06 0.53
CA GLN A 86 22.94 3.51 0.58
C GLN A 86 22.18 3.19 -0.70
N ALA A 87 22.82 3.26 -1.87
CA ALA A 87 22.20 2.88 -3.14
C ALA A 87 21.86 1.37 -3.17
N ARG A 88 22.73 0.53 -2.61
CA ARG A 88 22.47 -0.92 -2.49
C ARG A 88 21.38 -1.21 -1.47
N GLU A 89 21.40 -0.52 -0.33
CA GLU A 89 20.34 -0.63 0.67
C GLU A 89 19.00 -0.22 0.08
N PHE A 90 18.94 0.92 -0.60
CA PHE A 90 17.73 1.41 -1.25
C PHE A 90 17.19 0.41 -2.28
N ALA A 91 18.06 -0.16 -3.11
CA ALA A 91 17.66 -1.23 -4.03
C ALA A 91 17.08 -2.46 -3.30
N ALA A 92 17.65 -2.84 -2.15
CA ALA A 92 17.12 -3.96 -1.36
C ALA A 92 15.75 -3.64 -0.74
N LEU A 93 15.52 -2.39 -0.30
CA LEU A 93 14.21 -1.94 0.20
C LEU A 93 13.14 -1.97 -0.90
N LEU A 94 13.50 -1.59 -2.14
CA LEU A 94 12.60 -1.68 -3.29
C LEU A 94 12.15 -3.11 -3.56
N VAL A 95 13.12 -4.04 -3.65
CA VAL A 95 12.83 -5.46 -3.91
C VAL A 95 12.00 -6.05 -2.77
N SER A 96 12.38 -5.81 -1.52
CA SER A 96 11.63 -6.33 -0.37
C SER A 96 10.20 -5.78 -0.30
N THR A 97 9.96 -4.55 -0.74
CA THR A 97 8.60 -3.98 -0.77
C THR A 97 7.79 -4.61 -1.91
N ALA A 98 8.39 -4.81 -3.09
CA ALA A 98 7.74 -5.50 -4.19
C ALA A 98 7.35 -6.94 -3.82
N ASP A 99 8.27 -7.69 -3.19
CA ASP A 99 8.00 -9.07 -2.74
C ASP A 99 6.83 -9.15 -1.73
N GLU A 100 6.69 -8.13 -0.87
CA GLU A 100 5.57 -8.04 0.08
C GLU A 100 4.23 -7.82 -0.64
N LEU A 101 4.20 -6.90 -1.62
CA LEU A 101 3.01 -6.62 -2.43
C LEU A 101 2.62 -7.82 -3.30
N ASP A 102 3.58 -8.52 -3.90
CA ASP A 102 3.34 -9.75 -4.66
C ASP A 102 2.71 -10.83 -3.75
N GLY A 103 3.16 -10.90 -2.49
CA GLY A 103 2.58 -11.79 -1.49
C GLY A 103 1.14 -11.47 -1.09
N TRP A 104 0.67 -10.24 -1.37
CA TRP A 104 -0.74 -9.85 -1.17
C TRP A 104 -1.63 -10.26 -2.35
N VAL A 105 -1.13 -10.17 -3.58
CA VAL A 105 -1.87 -10.54 -4.80
C VAL A 105 -2.05 -12.06 -4.93
N ALA A 106 -1.07 -12.85 -4.48
CA ALA A 106 -1.08 -14.30 -4.63
C ALA A 106 -2.08 -15.04 -3.70
N LYS A 107 -2.94 -14.35 -2.94
CA LYS A 107 -3.81 -14.91 -1.90
C LYS A 107 -5.29 -14.72 -2.18
#